data_AF-A0A0R5RI47-F1
#
_entry.id   AF-A0A0R5RI47-F1
#
_cell.length_a   1.000
_cell.length_b   1.000
_cell.length_c   1.000
_cell.angle_alpha   90.00
_cell.angle_beta   90.00
_cell.angle_gamma   90.00
#
_symmetry.space_group_name_H-M   'P 1'
#
loop_
_entity.id
_entity.type
_entity.pdbx_description
1 polymer ?
#
loop_
_entity_poly.entity_id
_entity_poly.type
_entity_poly.pdbx_seq_one_letter_code
_entity_poly.pdbx_strand_id
1 'polypeptide(L)'
;RSGLLCVDKIEKSQEAYLLAFEHYVNHRKHNIPHFWPKLLMKVTDLRMIGACHASRFLHMKVECPTELFPPLSLEVFEDQEV
;
A
#
# COMPACT_ATOMS: atom_id res chain seq x y z
N ARG A 1 -0.16 -8.34 6.20
CA ARG A 1 -0.83 -7.67 7.33
C ARG A 1 -1.18 -8.77 8.32
N SER A 2 -0.64 -8.71 9.53
CA SER A 2 -0.97 -9.64 10.61
C SER A 2 -2.43 -9.43 11.06
N GLY A 3 -3.00 -10.42 11.74
CA GLY A 3 -4.34 -10.31 12.35
C GLY A 3 -5.53 -10.42 11.39
N LEU A 4 -5.33 -10.70 10.10
CA LEU A 4 -6.43 -10.87 9.16
C LEU A 4 -7.18 -12.19 9.39
N LEU A 5 -8.50 -12.12 9.55
CA LEU A 5 -9.36 -13.30 9.72
C LEU A 5 -9.75 -13.97 8.38
N CYS A 6 -9.91 -13.18 7.33
CA CYS A 6 -10.50 -13.61 6.06
C CYS A 6 -9.48 -13.60 4.90
N VAL A 7 -8.29 -14.16 5.10
CA VAL A 7 -7.17 -14.09 4.14
C VAL A 7 -7.60 -14.56 2.74
N ASP A 8 -8.20 -15.75 2.63
CA ASP A 8 -8.64 -16.31 1.34
C ASP A 8 -9.63 -15.41 0.60
N LYS A 9 -10.55 -14.77 1.33
CA LYS A 9 -11.54 -13.85 0.74
C LYS A 9 -10.87 -12.58 0.23
N ILE A 10 -9.89 -12.06 0.98
CA ILE A 10 -9.12 -10.87 0.62
C ILE A 10 -8.27 -11.17 -0.62
N GLU A 11 -7.60 -12.32 -0.67
CA GLU A 11 -6.78 -12.73 -1.81
C GLU A 11 -7.63 -12.90 -3.07
N LYS A 12 -8.73 -13.67 -3.01
CA LYS A 12 -9.66 -13.82 -4.15
C LYS A 12 -10.21 -12.48 -4.64
N SER A 13 -10.51 -11.56 -3.72
CA SER A 13 -10.95 -10.22 -4.10
C SER A 13 -9.84 -9.42 -4.78
N GLN A 14 -8.60 -9.52 -4.30
CA GLN A 14 -7.45 -8.86 -4.91
C GLN A 14 -7.15 -9.42 -6.31
N GLU A 15 -7.22 -10.73 -6.49
CA GLU A 15 -7.08 -11.40 -7.79
C GLU A 15 -8.14 -10.91 -8.78
N ALA A 16 -9.41 -10.81 -8.34
CA ALA A 16 -10.50 -10.30 -9.16
C ALA A 16 -10.26 -8.84 -9.60
N TYR A 17 -9.80 -7.98 -8.69
CA TYR A 17 -9.44 -6.60 -9.04
C TYR A 17 -8.24 -6.53 -9.99
N LEU A 18 -7.21 -7.36 -9.79
CA LEU A 18 -6.02 -7.39 -10.66
C LEU A 18 -6.39 -7.79 -12.09
N LEU A 19 -7.20 -8.83 -12.25
CA LEU A 19 -7.65 -9.28 -13.56
C LEU A 19 -8.55 -8.24 -14.25
N ALA A 20 -9.50 -7.67 -13.51
CA ALA A 20 -10.34 -6.58 -14.04
C ALA A 20 -9.50 -5.37 -14.45
N PHE A 21 -8.44 -5.05 -13.70
CA PHE A 21 -7.57 -3.93 -14.00
C PHE A 21 -6.70 -4.20 -15.24
N GLU A 22 -6.16 -5.41 -15.38
CA GLU A 22 -5.44 -5.82 -16.60
C GLU A 22 -6.34 -5.69 -17.84
N HIS A 23 -7.59 -6.18 -17.75
CA HIS A 23 -8.56 -6.01 -18.83
C HIS A 23 -8.84 -4.54 -19.15
N TYR A 24 -8.99 -3.71 -18.12
CA TYR A 24 -9.19 -2.27 -18.31
C TYR A 24 -7.98 -1.60 -18.95
N VAL A 25 -6.77 -1.93 -18.53
CA VAL A 25 -5.52 -1.45 -19.15
C VAL A 25 -5.44 -1.85 -20.63
N ASN A 26 -5.80 -3.09 -20.96
CA ASN A 26 -5.86 -3.57 -22.34
C ASN A 26 -6.90 -2.81 -23.18
N HIS A 27 -8.07 -2.51 -22.59
CA HIS A 27 -9.10 -1.70 -23.24
C HIS A 27 -8.63 -0.26 -23.55
N ARG A 28 -7.81 0.33 -22.66
CA ARG A 28 -7.32 1.71 -22.79
C ARG A 28 -6.27 1.92 -23.89
N LYS A 29 -5.64 0.85 -24.40
CA LYS A 29 -4.67 0.88 -25.52
C LYS A 29 -3.60 1.96 -25.37
N HIS A 30 -2.89 1.96 -24.23
CA HIS A 30 -1.81 2.90 -23.97
C HIS A 30 -0.68 2.79 -25.02
N ASN A 31 -0.09 3.92 -25.42
CA ASN A 31 1.00 4.00 -26.40
C ASN A 31 2.38 3.61 -25.85
N ILE A 32 2.44 3.15 -24.59
CA ILE A 32 3.68 2.76 -23.93
C ILE A 32 3.76 1.23 -23.94
N PRO A 33 4.81 0.63 -24.51
CA PRO A 33 4.96 -0.82 -24.50
C PRO A 33 5.18 -1.33 -23.08
N HIS A 34 4.67 -2.54 -22.81
CA HIS A 34 4.75 -3.22 -21.51
C HIS A 34 4.11 -2.39 -20.37
N PHE A 35 2.99 -1.70 -20.66
CA PHE A 35 2.35 -0.81 -19.70
C PHE A 35 1.92 -1.53 -18.41
N TRP A 36 1.27 -2.70 -18.53
CA TRP A 36 0.80 -3.47 -17.38
C TRP A 36 1.91 -3.87 -16.40
N PRO A 37 3.00 -4.56 -16.83
CA PRO A 37 4.10 -4.89 -15.91
C PRO A 37 4.80 -3.64 -15.36
N LYS A 38 4.93 -2.55 -16.14
CA LYS A 38 5.45 -1.27 -15.63
C LYS A 38 4.57 -0.67 -14.53
N LEU A 39 3.25 -0.80 -14.66
CA LEU A 39 2.31 -0.32 -13.65
C LEU A 39 2.37 -1.17 -12.37
N LEU A 40 2.53 -2.48 -12.49
CA LEU A 40 2.76 -3.36 -11.34
C LEU A 40 4.04 -3.00 -10.58
N MET A 41 5.12 -2.59 -11.27
CA MET A 41 6.31 -2.06 -10.60
C MET A 41 6.00 -0.81 -9.76
N LYS A 42 5.07 0.05 -10.19
CA LYS A 42 4.64 1.22 -9.40
C LYS A 42 3.86 0.84 -8.15
N VAL A 43 3.13 -0.28 -8.17
CA VAL A 43 2.53 -0.83 -6.95
C VAL A 43 3.62 -1.27 -5.95
N THR A 44 4.72 -1.85 -6.42
CA THR A 44 5.88 -2.17 -5.57
C THR A 44 6.56 -0.93 -5.02
N ASP A 45 6.77 0.11 -5.85
CA ASP A 45 7.33 1.39 -5.41
C ASP A 45 6.50 1.99 -4.25
N LEU A 46 5.16 1.98 -4.37
CA LEU A 46 4.26 2.47 -3.32
C LEU A 46 4.34 1.65 -2.03
N ARG A 47 4.50 0.33 -2.12
CA ARG A 47 4.71 -0.54 -0.95
C ARG A 47 6.03 -0.22 -0.25
N MET A 48 7.09 0.03 -1.00
CA MET A 48 8.38 0.44 -0.44
C MET A 48 8.29 1.80 0.26
N ILE A 49 7.64 2.79 -0.35
CA ILE A 49 7.40 4.09 0.27
C ILE A 49 6.63 3.92 1.59
N GLY A 50 5.58 3.09 1.61
CA GLY A 50 4.83 2.79 2.82
C GLY A 50 5.68 2.19 3.94
N ALA A 51 6.56 1.24 3.63
CA ALA A 51 7.46 0.64 4.61
C ALA A 51 8.54 1.63 5.11
N CYS A 52 9.09 2.46 4.23
CA CYS A 52 10.01 3.53 4.63
C CYS A 52 9.32 4.56 5.53
N HIS A 53 8.07 4.93 5.22
CA HIS A 53 7.27 5.81 6.05
C HIS A 53 7.01 5.21 7.43
N ALA A 54 6.68 3.92 7.52
CA ALA A 54 6.52 3.19 8.79
C ALA A 54 7.71 3.40 9.73
N SER A 55 8.90 3.10 9.23
CA SER A 55 10.16 3.24 9.96
C SER A 55 10.42 4.70 10.34
N ARG A 56 10.21 5.65 9.43
CA ARG A 56 10.41 7.07 9.74
C ARG A 56 9.40 7.58 10.77
N PHE A 57 8.16 7.12 10.74
CA PHE A 57 7.14 7.50 11.71
C PHE A 57 7.48 7.05 13.12
N LEU A 58 8.03 5.84 13.29
CA LEU A 58 8.55 5.38 14.58
C LEU A 58 9.65 6.30 15.12
N HIS A 59 10.60 6.72 14.27
CA HIS A 59 11.64 7.68 14.69
C HIS A 59 11.03 9.02 15.12
N MET A 60 10.06 9.55 14.37
CA MET A 60 9.40 10.81 14.72
C MET A 60 8.66 10.72 16.06
N LYS A 61 8.02 9.59 16.39
CA LYS A 61 7.37 9.39 17.70
C LYS A 61 8.36 9.42 18.88
N VAL A 62 9.64 9.11 18.63
CA VAL A 62 10.70 9.20 19.64
C VAL A 62 11.23 10.64 19.75
N GLU A 63 11.40 11.33 18.62
CA GLU A 63 12.02 12.65 18.54
C GLU A 63 11.06 13.81 18.88
N CYS A 64 9.75 13.63 18.71
CA CYS A 64 8.75 14.71 18.80
C CYS A 64 7.69 14.44 19.88
N PRO A 65 7.18 15.49 20.57
CA PRO A 65 6.05 15.36 21.48
C PRO A 65 4.78 14.83 20.79
N THR A 66 4.03 13.94 21.46
CA THR A 66 2.82 13.31 20.92
C THR A 66 1.74 14.31 20.49
N GLU A 67 1.65 15.45 21.18
CA GLU A 67 0.68 16.53 20.90
C GLU A 67 0.85 17.16 19.50
N LEU A 68 2.02 16.98 18.87
CA LEU A 68 2.27 17.45 17.50
C LEU A 68 1.62 16.55 16.44
N PHE A 69 1.14 15.36 16.81
CA PHE A 69 0.54 14.41 15.89
C PHE A 69 -0.99 14.43 16.02
N PRO A 70 -1.73 14.64 14.93
CA PRO A 70 -3.19 14.52 14.95
C PRO A 70 -3.62 13.13 15.42
N PRO A 71 -4.69 12.99 16.24
CA PRO A 71 -5.11 11.70 16.80
C PRO A 71 -5.34 10.61 15.73
N LEU A 72 -5.99 10.98 14.61
CA LEU A 72 -6.23 10.05 13.50
C LEU A 72 -4.92 9.57 12.85
N SER A 73 -3.90 10.43 12.77
CA SER A 73 -2.59 10.05 12.24
C SER A 73 -1.90 9.05 13.16
N LEU A 74 -2.01 9.23 14.47
CA LEU A 74 -1.48 8.26 15.44
C LEU A 74 -2.17 6.91 15.26
N GLU A 75 -3.50 6.86 15.26
CA GLU A 75 -4.29 5.64 15.11
C GLU A 75 -3.95 4.87 13.82
N VAL A 76 -3.87 5.55 12.68
CA VAL A 76 -3.62 4.91 11.38
C VAL A 76 -2.18 4.33 11.27
N PHE A 77 -1.23 4.89 12.01
CA PHE A 77 0.19 4.53 11.93
C PHE A 77 0.71 3.86 13.22
N GLU A 78 -0.17 3.50 14.16
CA GLU A 78 0.20 2.98 15.49
C GLU A 78 0.84 1.59 15.40
N ASP A 79 0.16 0.66 14.70
CA ASP A 79 0.48 -0.77 14.63
C ASP A 79 1.47 -1.14 13.51
N GLN A 80 2.47 -0.29 13.25
CA GLN A 80 3.54 -0.60 12.30
C GLN A 80 4.80 -1.09 12.99
N GLU A 81 4.64 -1.90 14.06
CA GLU A 81 5.73 -2.75 14.55
C GLU A 81 6.08 -3.80 13.49
N VAL A 82 7.39 -3.97 13.27
CA VAL A 82 8.01 -4.82 12.25
C VAL A 82 7.63 -6.29 12.42
#